data_AF-A0A424JR95-F1
#
_entry.id   AF-A0A424JR95-F1
#
_cell.length_a   1.000
_cell.length_b   1.000
_cell.length_c   1.000
_cell.angle_alpha   90.00
_cell.angle_beta   90.00
_cell.angle_gamma   90.00
#
_symmetry.space_group_name_H-M   'P 1'
#
loop_
_entity.id
_entity.type
_entity.pdbx_description
1 polymer ?
#
loop_
_entity_poly.entity_id
_entity_poly.type
_entity_poly.pdbx_seq_one_letter_code
_entity_poly.pdbx_strand_id
1 'polypeptide(L)'
;MISGPSPLFSNSKEVSCFSRSQISPKSCSKRSRPKLAKMAFPWGCGFSVVSAGGIGLLNLGLGASVFADSVEGEDGSHPIRAAGSTNQEHNTIRCNIRDDPPGNSTNIGQSARYPRICKTLQVVRRMSFKFSILATLFLPLGHLGAQDILNRVDAHDWELTVEIRLSSEVPIQLGPDGRPMGIFRPDQLWPYRPPWIDGTRWLEVKPNGFFDTQGGRIRMPFVEETASSEAEVERLDGVFFIGTRQDESAIANGKVFSKDILGERAVEFTLNEGRDTTMRWSIMLPQRSYGIVVDEAQATKLPWPRSVSSEVAPALKPSGLIDSDDPVFAEAVKNIAGDRLQVVSPWRAAKSLLAGVIRTIRVGEPATARGRSTAIRGIVARKASEAAKSNVVNPVEDVLVAVGVLRAAGLPARAVHGVRFRNLRFPPEPVTWGEWFHPDLGWVPFDMGFLRGDGVINRGVDQKWRGFGEIRDLERRVPVAFRLHPETDARGWYPWAYWSWEGLAEQPGFFEQAVELKMIDRGRVPNRGVAP
;
A
#
# COMPACT_ATOMS: atom_id res chain seq x y z
N MET A 1 34.89 -46.58 28.96
CA MET A 1 34.78 -47.87 28.23
C MET A 1 34.47 -47.53 26.77
N ILE A 2 35.54 -47.44 25.96
CA ILE A 2 35.82 -48.28 24.77
C ILE A 2 34.88 -47.94 23.60
N SER A 3 35.27 -47.49 22.41
CA SER A 3 36.52 -47.05 21.75
C SER A 3 36.12 -46.64 20.32
N GLY A 4 36.80 -45.66 19.70
CA GLY A 4 36.72 -45.43 18.23
C GLY A 4 37.34 -46.59 17.42
N PRO A 5 37.72 -46.45 16.12
CA PRO A 5 37.83 -45.22 15.30
C PRO A 5 37.34 -45.36 13.82
N SER A 6 37.45 -44.28 13.03
CA SER A 6 37.52 -44.29 11.54
C SER A 6 38.93 -44.77 11.08
N PRO A 7 39.38 -44.76 9.79
CA PRO A 7 38.74 -44.46 8.47
C PRO A 7 39.21 -45.42 7.30
N LEU A 8 38.87 -45.07 6.04
CA LEU A 8 39.71 -45.11 4.79
C LEU A 8 39.33 -45.96 3.54
N PHE A 9 39.46 -45.26 2.38
CA PHE A 9 39.83 -45.65 0.99
C PHE A 9 38.83 -46.38 0.05
N SER A 10 38.43 -45.74 -1.07
CA SER A 10 38.97 -45.81 -2.47
C SER A 10 38.13 -46.77 -3.34
N ASN A 11 37.86 -46.67 -4.64
CA ASN A 11 38.43 -46.04 -5.85
C ASN A 11 37.32 -46.06 -6.95
N SER A 12 37.11 -44.99 -7.73
CA SER A 12 37.43 -44.80 -9.17
C SER A 12 36.93 -45.85 -10.19
N LYS A 13 36.26 -45.38 -11.28
CA LYS A 13 36.54 -45.75 -12.69
C LYS A 13 35.67 -45.02 -13.75
N GLU A 14 36.41 -44.53 -14.76
CA GLU A 14 36.16 -44.50 -16.23
C GLU A 14 34.94 -43.71 -16.78
N VAL A 15 35.11 -42.57 -17.47
CA VAL A 15 35.63 -42.29 -18.83
C VAL A 15 34.85 -42.98 -19.96
N SER A 16 34.17 -42.17 -20.77
CA SER A 16 33.85 -42.47 -22.17
C SER A 16 33.69 -41.18 -22.97
N CYS A 17 34.57 -41.05 -23.96
CA CYS A 17 34.60 -39.99 -24.97
C CYS A 17 33.62 -40.33 -26.10
N PHE A 18 32.95 -39.33 -26.68
CA PHE A 18 32.68 -39.33 -28.12
C PHE A 18 33.00 -37.96 -28.72
N SER A 19 33.79 -38.03 -29.79
CA SER A 19 34.31 -36.95 -30.61
C SER A 19 33.82 -37.16 -32.05
N ARG A 20 33.94 -36.10 -32.85
CA ARG A 20 33.73 -35.93 -34.31
C ARG A 20 32.39 -35.30 -34.70
N SER A 21 32.32 -34.34 -35.62
CA SER A 21 33.34 -33.67 -36.43
C SER A 21 32.67 -32.56 -37.26
N GLN A 22 33.40 -31.45 -37.45
CA GLN A 22 33.59 -30.68 -38.70
C GLN A 22 32.37 -30.30 -39.56
N ILE A 23 32.20 -29.00 -39.82
CA ILE A 23 32.29 -28.39 -41.16
C ILE A 23 32.64 -26.89 -41.02
N SER A 24 33.48 -26.44 -41.94
CA SER A 24 34.20 -25.15 -42.06
C SER A 24 33.44 -24.15 -42.97
N PRO A 25 33.84 -22.86 -43.08
CA PRO A 25 33.02 -21.73 -43.52
C PRO A 25 33.26 -21.25 -44.97
N LYS A 26 32.30 -20.51 -45.53
CA LYS A 26 32.41 -19.57 -46.69
C LYS A 26 31.18 -18.64 -46.64
N SER A 27 31.11 -17.40 -47.15
CA SER A 27 32.03 -16.34 -47.55
C SER A 27 31.14 -15.19 -48.11
N CYS A 28 31.50 -13.94 -47.83
CA CYS A 28 31.30 -12.71 -48.64
C CYS A 28 30.09 -12.51 -49.59
N SER A 29 29.37 -11.40 -49.39
CA SER A 29 29.15 -10.31 -50.39
C SER A 29 28.71 -9.04 -49.63
N LYS A 30 29.37 -7.87 -49.64
CA LYS A 30 29.67 -6.87 -50.69
C LYS A 30 28.47 -6.39 -51.51
N ARG A 31 27.90 -5.24 -51.14
CA ARG A 31 27.44 -4.12 -52.01
C ARG A 31 27.05 -2.93 -51.11
N SER A 32 27.90 -1.92 -50.99
CA SER A 32 28.02 -0.70 -51.82
C SER A 32 27.00 0.39 -51.45
N ARG A 33 27.52 1.43 -50.78
CA ARG A 33 26.91 2.75 -50.61
C ARG A 33 26.74 3.46 -51.96
N PRO A 34 25.85 4.46 -52.03
CA PRO A 34 26.18 5.72 -52.67
C PRO A 34 26.33 6.85 -51.63
N LYS A 35 27.19 7.79 -52.01
CA LYS A 35 27.57 9.03 -51.33
C LYS A 35 26.74 10.21 -51.88
N LEU A 36 26.86 11.34 -51.16
CA LEU A 36 26.57 12.75 -51.54
C LEU A 36 25.09 13.17 -51.46
N ALA A 37 24.71 14.37 -51.01
CA ALA A 37 25.43 15.56 -50.55
C ALA A 37 24.49 16.48 -49.73
N LYS A 38 25.13 17.38 -48.97
CA LYS A 38 24.68 18.65 -48.39
C LYS A 38 23.36 19.24 -48.92
N MET A 39 22.48 19.69 -48.03
CA MET A 39 22.02 21.09 -47.94
C MET A 39 21.11 21.31 -46.72
N ALA A 40 21.14 22.54 -46.23
CA ALA A 40 20.52 23.03 -45.01
C ALA A 40 19.04 23.44 -45.19
N PHE A 41 18.43 23.88 -44.07
CA PHE A 41 17.16 24.65 -43.89
C PHE A 41 15.86 23.84 -43.67
N PRO A 42 14.77 24.44 -43.15
CA PRO A 42 14.57 24.87 -41.76
C PRO A 42 13.20 24.42 -41.20
N TRP A 43 12.86 24.91 -40.01
CA TRP A 43 11.50 24.98 -39.45
C TRP A 43 10.45 25.47 -40.45
N GLY A 44 9.23 24.91 -40.37
CA GLY A 44 8.08 25.47 -41.06
C GLY A 44 6.83 24.61 -40.92
N CYS A 45 5.89 25.09 -40.11
CA CYS A 45 4.58 24.52 -39.84
C CYS A 45 3.69 24.40 -41.09
N GLY A 46 2.80 23.40 -41.03
CA GLY A 46 1.40 23.53 -41.43
C GLY A 46 1.08 23.29 -42.90
N PHE A 47 0.27 22.26 -43.17
CA PHE A 47 -0.77 22.35 -44.19
C PHE A 47 -1.97 21.49 -43.80
N SER A 48 -3.14 22.12 -43.84
CA SER A 48 -4.43 21.48 -44.08
C SER A 48 -4.82 21.71 -45.55
N VAL A 49 -5.87 20.99 -45.97
CA VAL A 49 -6.78 21.23 -47.10
C VAL A 49 -6.54 20.41 -48.39
N VAL A 50 -7.23 19.26 -48.43
CA VAL A 50 -8.26 18.80 -49.40
C VAL A 50 -8.29 19.40 -50.82
N SER A 51 -8.30 18.50 -51.83
CA SER A 51 -9.09 18.57 -53.08
C SER A 51 -8.91 17.21 -53.80
N ALA A 52 -9.90 16.33 -53.91
CA ALA A 52 -11.11 16.28 -54.77
C ALA A 52 -10.87 15.74 -56.20
N GLY A 53 -11.71 14.75 -56.58
CA GLY A 53 -11.96 14.23 -57.95
C GLY A 53 -11.18 12.95 -58.30
N GLY A 54 -11.75 11.86 -58.82
CA GLY A 54 -13.12 11.54 -59.23
C GLY A 54 -13.14 10.43 -60.31
N ILE A 55 -13.94 9.39 -60.06
CA ILE A 55 -14.76 8.57 -61.00
C ILE A 55 -14.11 7.52 -61.94
N GLY A 56 -14.68 6.29 -61.89
CA GLY A 56 -14.68 5.29 -62.98
C GLY A 56 -14.71 3.81 -62.52
N LEU A 57 -15.84 3.28 -62.01
CA LEU A 57 -16.73 2.27 -62.65
C LEU A 57 -16.11 0.91 -63.03
N LEU A 58 -16.57 -0.19 -62.38
CA LEU A 58 -17.22 -1.35 -63.04
C LEU A 58 -17.81 -2.36 -62.02
N ASN A 59 -18.93 -2.94 -62.44
CA ASN A 59 -19.90 -3.81 -61.75
C ASN A 59 -19.51 -5.30 -61.68
N LEU A 60 -20.25 -6.04 -60.83
CA LEU A 60 -20.70 -7.46 -60.84
C LEU A 60 -20.50 -8.05 -59.42
N GLY A 61 -21.46 -8.62 -58.68
CA GLY A 61 -22.85 -9.04 -58.93
C GLY A 61 -23.14 -10.29 -58.07
N LEU A 62 -24.37 -10.38 -57.53
CA LEU A 62 -25.08 -11.58 -57.00
C LEU A 62 -24.71 -12.04 -55.56
N GLY A 63 -25.66 -12.37 -54.65
CA GLY A 63 -27.07 -12.70 -54.84
C GLY A 63 -27.97 -12.58 -53.59
N ALA A 64 -29.27 -12.72 -53.87
CA ALA A 64 -30.49 -12.46 -53.10
C ALA A 64 -30.78 -13.48 -51.97
N SER A 65 -31.70 -13.23 -51.01
CA SER A 65 -33.18 -13.27 -51.17
C SER A 65 -33.89 -12.87 -49.86
N VAL A 66 -34.85 -11.92 -49.90
CA VAL A 66 -36.36 -12.04 -49.91
C VAL A 66 -36.93 -11.85 -48.49
N PHE A 67 -37.67 -10.79 -48.10
CA PHE A 67 -38.94 -10.11 -48.51
C PHE A 67 -40.22 -10.60 -47.82
N ALA A 68 -40.89 -9.66 -47.12
CA ALA A 68 -42.34 -9.36 -47.06
C ALA A 68 -42.52 -8.22 -46.01
N ASP A 69 -42.80 -6.94 -46.34
CA ASP A 69 -43.97 -6.29 -46.99
C ASP A 69 -45.31 -6.64 -46.31
N SER A 70 -46.29 -5.78 -46.03
CA SER A 70 -46.55 -4.31 -46.12
C SER A 70 -47.83 -4.06 -45.26
N VAL A 71 -48.24 -2.86 -44.86
CA VAL A 71 -49.15 -1.90 -45.56
C VAL A 71 -49.50 -0.84 -44.47
N GLU A 72 -49.21 0.46 -44.58
CA GLU A 72 -49.73 1.56 -45.44
C GLU A 72 -51.01 2.27 -44.96
N GLY A 73 -50.99 3.62 -45.11
CA GLY A 73 -52.07 4.59 -44.88
C GLY A 73 -51.62 5.77 -44.00
N GLU A 74 -50.92 6.81 -44.49
CA GLU A 74 -51.43 8.03 -45.19
C GLU A 74 -52.59 8.72 -44.42
N ASP A 75 -52.70 10.04 -44.23
CA ASP A 75 -52.07 11.22 -44.83
C ASP A 75 -52.49 12.48 -44.02
N GLY A 76 -51.83 13.65 -44.22
CA GLY A 76 -52.51 14.95 -44.03
C GLY A 76 -51.80 16.12 -43.30
N SER A 77 -50.75 16.68 -43.91
CA SER A 77 -50.52 18.13 -44.20
C SER A 77 -50.90 19.30 -43.23
N HIS A 78 -49.85 20.02 -42.76
CA HIS A 78 -49.57 21.50 -42.79
C HIS A 78 -50.41 22.55 -41.97
N PRO A 79 -49.96 23.82 -41.76
CA PRO A 79 -48.64 24.36 -41.34
C PRO A 79 -48.69 25.66 -40.44
N ILE A 80 -47.50 26.24 -40.10
CA ILE A 80 -47.18 27.65 -39.71
C ILE A 80 -47.50 28.16 -38.27
N ARG A 81 -46.46 28.53 -37.49
CA ARG A 81 -46.16 29.92 -37.06
C ARG A 81 -44.89 30.03 -36.18
N ALA A 82 -44.08 31.05 -36.50
CA ALA A 82 -42.95 31.53 -35.74
C ALA A 82 -43.33 32.68 -34.79
N ALA A 83 -42.72 32.73 -33.61
CA ALA A 83 -42.40 33.87 -32.74
C ALA A 83 -41.64 33.27 -31.53
N GLY A 84 -40.48 33.70 -31.05
CA GLY A 84 -39.91 35.04 -31.01
C GLY A 84 -40.24 35.69 -29.67
N SER A 85 -39.43 35.47 -28.62
CA SER A 85 -38.97 36.50 -27.65
C SER A 85 -38.32 35.88 -26.40
N THR A 86 -37.05 36.22 -26.19
CA THR A 86 -36.45 36.73 -24.95
C THR A 86 -37.27 36.61 -23.65
N ASN A 87 -36.72 35.96 -22.62
CA ASN A 87 -36.09 36.69 -21.51
C ASN A 87 -35.41 35.75 -20.51
N GLN A 88 -34.29 36.29 -20.05
CA GLN A 88 -33.29 35.76 -19.16
C GLN A 88 -33.68 36.19 -17.74
N GLU A 89 -33.74 35.28 -16.76
CA GLU A 89 -33.71 35.69 -15.36
C GLU A 89 -32.98 34.64 -14.50
N HIS A 90 -31.84 35.09 -13.97
CA HIS A 90 -31.01 34.43 -12.98
C HIS A 90 -31.56 34.78 -11.59
N ASN A 91 -31.83 33.78 -10.76
CA ASN A 91 -32.00 33.99 -9.32
C ASN A 91 -30.72 33.59 -8.58
N THR A 92 -29.95 34.60 -8.19
CA THR A 92 -28.82 34.51 -7.25
C THR A 92 -29.30 34.98 -5.88
N ILE A 93 -29.25 34.11 -4.88
CA ILE A 93 -29.58 34.45 -3.49
C ILE A 93 -28.33 35.10 -2.84
N ARG A 94 -28.45 36.39 -2.49
CA ARG A 94 -27.51 37.12 -1.63
C ARG A 94 -27.99 37.08 -0.18
N CYS A 95 -27.12 36.64 0.74
CA CYS A 95 -27.31 36.83 2.18
C CYS A 95 -26.78 38.21 2.57
N ASN A 96 -27.65 39.04 3.17
CA ASN A 96 -27.29 40.32 3.77
C ASN A 96 -26.74 40.12 5.19
N ILE A 97 -25.59 40.73 5.43
CA ILE A 97 -25.01 41.01 6.75
C ILE A 97 -25.81 42.18 7.35
N ARG A 98 -26.16 42.09 8.65
CA ARG A 98 -26.77 43.19 9.41
C ARG A 98 -25.87 43.57 10.58
N ASP A 99 -25.67 44.87 10.71
CA ASP A 99 -24.83 45.57 11.67
C ASP A 99 -25.40 45.56 13.10
N ASP A 100 -24.47 45.61 14.06
CA ASP A 100 -24.69 45.80 15.50
C ASP A 100 -25.24 47.20 15.86
N PRO A 101 -25.88 47.35 17.04
CA PRO A 101 -25.90 48.62 17.76
C PRO A 101 -25.06 48.59 19.06
N PRO A 102 -24.51 49.74 19.49
CA PRO A 102 -23.67 49.83 20.68
C PRO A 102 -24.49 50.15 21.95
N GLY A 103 -24.05 49.63 23.11
CA GLY A 103 -24.63 49.98 24.39
C GLY A 103 -23.75 49.58 25.58
N ASN A 104 -23.07 50.56 26.18
CA ASN A 104 -22.33 50.47 27.43
C ASN A 104 -23.25 50.23 28.65
N SER A 105 -22.85 49.37 29.60
CA SER A 105 -22.74 49.71 31.04
C SER A 105 -22.19 48.56 31.90
N THR A 106 -21.05 48.82 32.54
CA THR A 106 -20.60 48.44 33.89
C THR A 106 -21.42 47.44 34.74
N ASN A 107 -20.77 46.36 35.21
CA ASN A 107 -20.53 46.02 36.63
C ASN A 107 -19.88 44.62 36.76
N ILE A 108 -18.66 44.51 37.32
CA ILE A 108 -18.32 43.99 38.67
C ILE A 108 -18.69 42.52 38.90
N GLY A 109 -17.68 41.64 39.10
CA GLY A 109 -17.81 40.46 39.96
C GLY A 109 -17.02 39.20 39.59
N GLN A 110 -15.86 39.02 40.24
CA GLN A 110 -15.31 37.73 40.77
C GLN A 110 -14.99 36.60 39.75
N SER A 111 -13.74 36.35 39.34
CA SER A 111 -12.65 35.69 40.08
C SER A 111 -13.04 34.42 40.86
N ALA A 112 -12.87 33.24 40.24
CA ALA A 112 -12.66 31.99 40.95
C ALA A 112 -11.42 31.26 40.38
N ARG A 113 -10.36 31.27 41.19
CA ARG A 113 -9.12 30.50 41.02
C ARG A 113 -9.35 29.08 41.55
N TYR A 114 -8.91 28.06 40.81
CA TYR A 114 -8.74 26.71 41.35
C TYR A 114 -7.29 26.51 41.85
N PRO A 115 -7.07 25.86 43.01
CA PRO A 115 -5.74 25.72 43.61
C PRO A 115 -5.00 24.46 43.14
N ARG A 116 -3.68 24.59 43.05
CA ARG A 116 -2.69 23.50 43.07
C ARG A 116 -2.53 22.98 44.50
N ILE A 117 -2.33 21.66 44.66
CA ILE A 117 -1.53 20.92 45.67
C ILE A 117 -1.61 19.44 45.21
N CYS A 118 -0.51 18.73 44.90
CA CYS A 118 0.38 18.11 45.87
C CYS A 118 1.79 17.85 45.28
N LYS A 119 2.81 18.26 46.04
CA LYS A 119 4.15 17.68 46.04
C LYS A 119 4.12 16.38 46.86
N THR A 120 4.98 15.41 46.56
CA THR A 120 6.00 14.82 47.48
C THR A 120 6.49 13.48 46.90
N LEU A 121 7.75 13.41 46.43
CA LEU A 121 8.74 12.39 46.80
C LEU A 121 10.06 12.63 46.03
N GLN A 122 11.06 13.06 46.79
CA GLN A 122 12.48 13.13 46.46
C GLN A 122 13.22 12.15 47.40
N VAL A 123 14.48 11.83 47.05
CA VAL A 123 15.47 11.01 47.77
C VAL A 123 15.38 9.52 47.36
N VAL A 124 16.33 8.93 46.61
CA VAL A 124 17.74 8.71 46.96
C VAL A 124 18.66 8.88 45.74
N ARG A 125 19.71 9.69 45.89
CA ARG A 125 20.89 9.80 45.01
C ARG A 125 22.11 9.51 45.89
N ARG A 126 22.94 8.51 45.58
CA ARG A 126 24.42 8.49 45.75
C ARG A 126 25.05 7.11 45.53
N MET A 127 26.29 7.15 45.01
CA MET A 127 27.25 6.07 44.71
C MET A 127 26.99 5.36 43.37
N SER A 128 27.90 5.25 42.40
CA SER A 128 29.36 5.37 42.37
C SER A 128 29.79 5.81 40.96
N PHE A 129 30.56 6.88 40.85
CA PHE A 129 31.03 7.46 39.59
C PHE A 129 32.56 7.43 39.55
N LYS A 130 33.17 6.24 39.53
CA LYS A 130 34.62 6.05 39.34
C LYS A 130 34.94 4.67 38.77
N PHE A 131 34.66 4.39 37.48
CA PHE A 131 35.29 3.26 36.76
C PHE A 131 35.26 3.33 35.21
N SER A 132 35.04 4.50 34.58
CA SER A 132 34.88 4.58 33.11
C SER A 132 36.09 5.01 32.27
N ILE A 133 37.30 5.15 32.85
CA ILE A 133 38.43 5.73 32.08
C ILE A 133 39.41 4.67 31.51
N LEU A 134 39.33 3.39 31.92
CA LEU A 134 40.27 2.35 31.42
C LEU A 134 39.70 1.37 30.39
N ALA A 135 38.40 1.42 30.06
CA ALA A 135 37.78 0.50 29.10
C ALA A 135 37.92 0.93 27.62
N THR A 136 38.45 2.13 27.35
CA THR A 136 38.48 2.74 26.01
C THR A 136 39.68 2.34 25.16
N LEU A 137 40.67 1.62 25.70
CA LEU A 137 41.91 1.28 24.99
C LEU A 137 41.95 -0.13 24.38
N PHE A 138 40.89 -0.94 24.54
CA PHE A 138 40.78 -2.29 23.97
C PHE A 138 39.43 -2.57 23.29
N LEU A 139 38.77 -1.55 22.74
CA LEU A 139 37.65 -1.80 21.83
C LEU A 139 38.19 -2.23 20.46
N PRO A 140 37.79 -3.39 19.93
CA PRO A 140 38.15 -3.78 18.58
C PRO A 140 37.65 -2.71 17.61
N LEU A 141 38.49 -2.36 16.62
CA LEU A 141 38.18 -1.45 15.51
C LEU A 141 36.70 -1.52 15.12
N GLY A 142 36.02 -0.41 15.36
CA GLY A 142 34.58 -0.34 15.52
C GLY A 142 33.79 -0.85 14.33
N HIS A 143 32.73 -1.60 14.63
CA HIS A 143 31.55 -1.59 13.78
C HIS A 143 31.11 -0.13 13.68
N LEU A 144 31.24 0.47 12.49
CA LEU A 144 30.47 1.65 12.14
C LEU A 144 29.01 1.33 12.51
N GLY A 145 28.40 2.18 13.33
CA GLY A 145 27.03 1.94 13.76
C GLY A 145 26.12 1.98 12.54
N ALA A 146 25.02 1.23 12.53
CA ALA A 146 24.04 1.28 11.43
C ALA A 146 23.59 2.73 11.09
N GLN A 147 23.65 3.63 12.08
CA GLN A 147 23.37 5.06 11.94
C GLN A 147 24.33 5.81 11.01
N ASP A 148 25.57 5.34 10.84
CA ASP A 148 26.56 5.99 9.96
C ASP A 148 26.26 5.75 8.47
N ILE A 149 25.57 4.64 8.15
CA ILE A 149 25.27 4.24 6.78
C ILE A 149 23.83 4.60 6.38
N LEU A 150 22.86 4.45 7.28
CA LEU A 150 21.46 4.81 7.04
C LEU A 150 21.09 6.09 7.80
N ASN A 151 20.85 7.15 7.03
CA ASN A 151 20.50 8.45 7.58
C ASN A 151 18.98 8.71 7.49
N ARG A 152 18.38 9.04 8.63
CA ARG A 152 17.04 9.65 8.69
C ARG A 152 17.18 11.15 8.40
N VAL A 153 16.46 11.63 7.39
CA VAL A 153 16.48 13.03 6.93
C VAL A 153 15.05 13.57 6.88
N ASP A 154 14.89 14.89 6.72
CA ASP A 154 13.60 15.52 6.42
C ASP A 154 12.46 15.09 7.37
N ALA A 155 12.60 15.28 8.68
CA ALA A 155 11.60 14.85 9.66
C ALA A 155 10.28 15.66 9.59
N HIS A 156 9.16 14.97 9.76
CA HIS A 156 7.81 15.55 9.70
C HIS A 156 6.88 14.92 10.73
N ASP A 157 6.17 15.75 11.49
CA ASP A 157 5.20 15.28 12.51
C ASP A 157 3.78 15.21 11.93
N TRP A 158 3.12 14.08 12.17
CA TRP A 158 1.77 13.77 11.69
C TRP A 158 0.87 13.30 12.82
N GLU A 159 -0.43 13.55 12.67
CA GLU A 159 -1.45 12.77 13.35
C GLU A 159 -2.31 12.05 12.31
N LEU A 160 -2.29 10.72 12.35
CA LEU A 160 -3.11 9.90 11.47
C LEU A 160 -4.32 9.38 12.24
N THR A 161 -5.51 9.59 11.69
CA THR A 161 -6.74 8.91 12.11
C THR A 161 -7.17 7.94 11.03
N VAL A 162 -7.31 6.67 11.40
CA VAL A 162 -7.90 5.62 10.56
C VAL A 162 -9.28 5.30 11.13
N GLU A 163 -10.32 5.57 10.35
CA GLU A 163 -11.71 5.35 10.74
C GLU A 163 -12.35 4.30 9.83
N ILE A 164 -12.99 3.31 10.44
CA ILE A 164 -13.75 2.27 9.75
C ILE A 164 -15.23 2.45 10.07
N ARG A 165 -16.06 2.43 9.03
CA ARG A 165 -17.52 2.44 9.14
C ARG A 165 -18.09 1.20 8.47
N LEU A 166 -19.00 0.53 9.16
CA LEU A 166 -19.79 -0.57 8.64
C LEU A 166 -21.25 -0.17 8.63
N SER A 167 -21.95 -0.48 7.53
CA SER A 167 -23.39 -0.30 7.42
C SER A 167 -24.02 -1.53 6.78
N SER A 168 -24.98 -2.15 7.44
CA SER A 168 -25.81 -3.20 6.85
C SER A 168 -26.95 -2.64 6.00
N GLU A 169 -27.17 -1.32 6.01
CA GLU A 169 -28.18 -0.68 5.19
C GLU A 169 -27.81 -0.83 3.72
N VAL A 170 -28.64 -1.56 2.96
CA VAL A 170 -28.50 -1.60 1.50
C VAL A 170 -28.87 -0.21 0.97
N PRO A 171 -27.97 0.49 0.26
CA PRO A 171 -28.33 1.77 -0.33
C PRO A 171 -29.39 1.56 -1.40
N ILE A 172 -30.64 1.91 -1.08
CA ILE A 172 -31.73 1.98 -2.04
C ILE A 172 -31.45 3.19 -2.93
N GLN A 173 -31.08 2.96 -4.19
CA GLN A 173 -31.01 4.05 -5.15
C GLN A 173 -32.44 4.44 -5.50
N LEU A 174 -32.84 5.65 -5.14
CA LEU A 174 -34.08 6.24 -5.61
C LEU A 174 -33.86 6.73 -7.05
N GLY A 175 -34.78 6.40 -7.94
CA GLY A 175 -34.82 6.91 -9.30
C GLY A 175 -35.08 8.43 -9.31
N PRO A 176 -35.03 9.05 -10.49
CA PRO A 176 -35.36 10.48 -10.65
C PRO A 176 -36.76 10.84 -10.14
N ASP A 177 -37.65 9.85 -10.05
CA ASP A 177 -39.02 9.93 -9.55
C ASP A 177 -39.15 9.66 -8.04
N GLY A 178 -38.03 9.49 -7.33
CA GLY A 178 -38.00 9.16 -5.91
C GLY A 178 -38.37 7.71 -5.58
N ARG A 179 -38.54 6.81 -6.58
CA ARG A 179 -38.90 5.41 -6.34
C ARG A 179 -37.66 4.51 -6.27
N PRO A 180 -37.65 3.45 -5.44
CA PRO A 180 -36.56 2.47 -5.43
C PRO A 180 -36.31 1.89 -6.83
N MET A 181 -35.13 2.08 -7.39
CA MET A 181 -34.69 1.52 -8.69
C MET A 181 -34.37 0.02 -8.63
N GLY A 182 -35.04 -0.72 -7.74
CA GLY A 182 -34.81 -2.14 -7.46
C GLY A 182 -33.72 -2.37 -6.39
N ILE A 183 -33.92 -3.43 -5.60
CA ILE A 183 -32.87 -4.00 -4.74
C ILE A 183 -31.82 -4.57 -5.70
N PHE A 184 -30.60 -4.03 -5.65
CA PHE A 184 -29.52 -4.50 -6.52
C PHE A 184 -29.34 -6.01 -6.34
N ARG A 185 -29.20 -6.71 -7.47
CA ARG A 185 -28.71 -8.07 -7.41
C ARG A 185 -27.25 -8.02 -6.91
N PRO A 186 -26.85 -8.87 -5.96
CA PRO A 186 -25.50 -8.86 -5.38
C PRO A 186 -24.35 -8.98 -6.40
N ASP A 187 -24.60 -9.56 -7.57
CA ASP A 187 -23.67 -9.68 -8.71
C ASP A 187 -23.34 -8.33 -9.37
N GLN A 188 -24.22 -7.32 -9.27
CA GLN A 188 -23.97 -5.97 -9.77
C GLN A 188 -23.21 -5.09 -8.76
N LEU A 189 -23.12 -5.51 -7.50
CA LEU A 189 -22.44 -4.77 -6.43
C LEU A 189 -20.93 -5.06 -6.39
N TRP A 190 -20.44 -6.09 -7.10
CA TRP A 190 -19.02 -6.45 -7.13
C TRP A 190 -18.56 -7.00 -8.51
N PRO A 191 -17.67 -6.30 -9.23
CA PRO A 191 -16.96 -6.89 -10.38
C PRO A 191 -15.82 -7.85 -9.97
N TYR A 192 -15.41 -7.87 -8.69
CA TYR A 192 -14.33 -8.72 -8.18
C TYR A 192 -14.89 -9.80 -7.25
N ARG A 193 -15.21 -10.98 -7.81
CA ARG A 193 -15.47 -12.19 -7.00
C ARG A 193 -14.17 -12.62 -6.33
N PRO A 194 -14.10 -12.77 -4.99
CA PRO A 194 -13.03 -13.55 -4.38
C PRO A 194 -13.18 -15.00 -4.86
N PRO A 195 -12.11 -15.65 -5.35
CA PRO A 195 -12.20 -16.98 -5.98
C PRO A 195 -12.62 -18.11 -5.01
N TRP A 196 -12.70 -17.85 -3.70
CA TRP A 196 -13.02 -18.85 -2.67
C TRP A 196 -14.43 -18.75 -2.08
N ILE A 197 -15.28 -17.81 -2.54
CA ILE A 197 -16.70 -17.76 -2.11
C ILE A 197 -17.52 -18.63 -3.07
N ASP A 198 -17.80 -19.85 -2.63
CA ASP A 198 -18.55 -20.85 -3.41
C ASP A 198 -19.99 -20.38 -3.70
N GLY A 199 -20.46 -20.62 -4.92
CA GLY A 199 -21.58 -19.93 -5.57
C GLY A 199 -22.98 -20.18 -5.01
N THR A 200 -23.11 -20.91 -3.90
CA THR A 200 -24.39 -21.41 -3.37
C THR A 200 -24.93 -20.64 -2.15
N ARG A 201 -24.16 -19.75 -1.52
CA ARG A 201 -24.57 -19.09 -0.26
C ARG A 201 -25.30 -17.74 -0.40
N TRP A 202 -25.51 -17.24 -1.62
CA TRP A 202 -26.13 -15.91 -1.83
C TRP A 202 -27.67 -15.90 -1.75
N LEU A 203 -28.32 -17.06 -1.81
CA LEU A 203 -29.80 -17.17 -1.80
C LEU A 203 -30.43 -16.81 -0.43
N GLU A 204 -29.65 -16.67 0.63
CA GLU A 204 -30.13 -16.37 1.99
C GLU A 204 -29.60 -15.05 2.58
N VAL A 205 -29.11 -14.12 1.75
CA VAL A 205 -28.68 -12.82 2.26
C VAL A 205 -29.91 -11.96 2.58
N LYS A 206 -30.26 -11.87 3.87
CA LYS A 206 -31.25 -10.91 4.37
C LYS A 206 -30.64 -9.51 4.32
N PRO A 207 -31.13 -8.59 3.47
CA PRO A 207 -30.52 -7.27 3.26
C PRO A 207 -30.63 -6.30 4.46
N ASN A 208 -31.25 -6.73 5.56
CA ASN A 208 -31.38 -5.94 6.79
C ASN A 208 -31.01 -6.85 7.97
N GLY A 209 -29.75 -6.79 8.39
CA GLY A 209 -29.25 -7.48 9.58
C GLY A 209 -28.72 -6.47 10.57
N PHE A 210 -28.69 -6.85 11.85
CA PHE A 210 -28.06 -6.04 12.89
C PHE A 210 -26.67 -6.58 13.18
N PHE A 211 -25.77 -5.68 13.55
CA PHE A 211 -24.61 -6.03 14.33
C PHE A 211 -25.03 -6.13 15.78
N ASP A 212 -24.93 -7.30 16.38
CA ASP A 212 -25.05 -7.47 17.82
C ASP A 212 -23.65 -7.64 18.40
N THR A 213 -23.22 -6.62 19.14
CA THR A 213 -21.86 -6.49 19.65
C THR A 213 -21.64 -7.17 20.99
N GLN A 214 -22.65 -7.85 21.56
CA GLN A 214 -22.51 -8.56 22.83
C GLN A 214 -21.36 -9.57 22.77
N GLY A 215 -20.33 -9.38 23.61
CA GLY A 215 -19.14 -10.23 23.68
C GLY A 215 -18.16 -10.05 22.51
N GLY A 216 -18.43 -9.09 21.62
CA GLY A 216 -17.63 -8.80 20.45
C GLY A 216 -16.33 -8.08 20.79
N ARG A 217 -15.34 -8.23 19.92
CA ARG A 217 -14.05 -7.55 19.98
C ARG A 217 -13.68 -7.04 18.59
N ILE A 218 -13.13 -5.83 18.51
CA ILE A 218 -12.53 -5.28 17.29
C ILE A 218 -11.05 -5.12 17.51
N ARG A 219 -10.24 -5.54 16.55
CA ARG A 219 -8.78 -5.41 16.62
C ARG A 219 -8.27 -4.61 15.43
N MET A 220 -7.41 -3.63 15.69
CA MET A 220 -6.70 -2.87 14.66
C MET A 220 -5.19 -2.99 14.88
N PRO A 221 -4.42 -3.43 13.87
CA PRO A 221 -2.97 -3.40 13.96
C PRO A 221 -2.47 -1.97 13.83
N PHE A 222 -1.37 -1.68 14.52
CA PHE A 222 -0.58 -0.48 14.31
C PHE A 222 0.91 -0.79 14.44
N VAL A 223 1.75 0.03 13.79
CA VAL A 223 3.20 -0.12 13.86
C VAL A 223 3.78 1.01 14.71
N GLU A 224 4.62 0.62 15.67
CA GLU A 224 5.31 1.56 16.57
C GLU A 224 6.56 2.15 15.93
N GLU A 225 7.32 1.34 15.19
CA GLU A 225 8.55 1.77 14.53
C GLU A 225 8.74 1.08 13.17
N THR A 226 9.20 1.85 12.20
CA THR A 226 9.66 1.38 10.88
C THR A 226 11.04 1.96 10.57
N ALA A 227 11.59 1.68 9.38
CA ALA A 227 12.81 2.38 8.93
C ALA A 227 12.63 3.91 8.97
N SER A 228 11.41 4.37 8.69
CA SER A 228 11.08 5.75 8.33
C SER A 228 10.02 6.40 9.22
N SER A 229 9.62 5.78 10.33
CA SER A 229 8.60 6.36 11.21
C SER A 229 8.69 5.84 12.63
N GLU A 230 8.31 6.66 13.58
CA GLU A 230 8.17 6.36 15.01
C GLU A 230 6.81 6.88 15.50
N ALA A 231 6.05 6.04 16.20
CA ALA A 231 4.73 6.40 16.73
C ALA A 231 4.77 6.70 18.23
N GLU A 232 4.04 7.72 18.66
CA GLU A 232 3.86 8.06 20.07
C GLU A 232 2.72 7.21 20.67
N VAL A 233 2.97 5.94 20.95
CA VAL A 233 1.95 4.96 21.40
C VAL A 233 1.25 5.39 22.70
N GLU A 234 1.93 6.15 23.56
CA GLU A 234 1.36 6.71 24.79
C GLU A 234 0.21 7.70 24.52
N ARG A 235 0.11 8.22 23.30
CA ARG A 235 -0.93 9.14 22.82
C ARG A 235 -1.89 8.49 21.83
N LEU A 236 -1.86 7.15 21.72
CA LEU A 236 -2.87 6.41 20.98
C LEU A 236 -4.24 6.70 21.59
N ASP A 237 -5.18 7.13 20.75
CA ASP A 237 -6.56 7.37 21.13
C ASP A 237 -7.49 6.56 20.22
N GLY A 238 -8.66 6.21 20.71
CA GLY A 238 -9.62 5.40 19.98
C GLY A 238 -11.04 5.75 20.37
N VAL A 239 -11.96 5.70 19.40
CA VAL A 239 -13.39 5.91 19.63
C VAL A 239 -14.18 4.82 18.93
N PHE A 240 -15.27 4.36 19.55
CA PHE A 240 -16.20 3.39 18.97
C PHE A 240 -17.64 3.91 19.09
N PHE A 241 -18.43 3.62 18.06
CA PHE A 241 -19.84 3.97 17.94
C PHE A 241 -20.62 2.76 17.41
N ILE A 242 -21.81 2.56 17.97
CA ILE A 242 -22.84 1.68 17.44
C ILE A 242 -24.11 2.50 17.21
N GLY A 243 -24.59 2.54 15.97
CA GLY A 243 -25.56 3.55 15.57
C GLY A 243 -25.01 4.97 15.76
N THR A 244 -25.81 5.80 16.44
CA THR A 244 -25.42 7.15 16.87
C THR A 244 -24.79 7.19 18.27
N ARG A 245 -24.75 6.06 18.99
CA ARG A 245 -24.29 6.00 20.37
C ARG A 245 -22.79 5.75 20.41
N GLN A 246 -22.05 6.65 21.05
CA GLN A 246 -20.65 6.41 21.39
C GLN A 246 -20.56 5.43 22.56
N ASP A 247 -19.71 4.41 22.45
CA ASP A 247 -19.37 3.54 23.57
C ASP A 247 -18.13 4.09 24.27
N GLU A 248 -18.35 4.86 25.33
CA GLU A 248 -17.25 5.43 26.13
C GLU A 248 -16.36 4.35 26.76
N SER A 249 -16.93 3.15 27.00
CA SER A 249 -16.15 2.06 27.58
C SER A 249 -15.11 1.51 26.60
N ALA A 250 -15.38 1.54 25.30
CA ALA A 250 -14.43 1.05 24.30
C ALA A 250 -13.13 1.86 24.33
N ILE A 251 -13.21 3.16 24.65
CA ILE A 251 -12.06 4.05 24.84
C ILE A 251 -11.29 3.66 26.11
N ALA A 252 -12.00 3.54 27.23
CA ALA A 252 -11.40 3.16 28.52
C ALA A 252 -10.82 1.73 28.53
N ASN A 253 -11.36 0.86 27.67
CA ASN A 253 -11.02 -0.56 27.59
C ASN A 253 -10.12 -0.89 26.38
N GLY A 254 -9.65 0.11 25.63
CA GLY A 254 -8.73 -0.08 24.52
C GLY A 254 -7.45 -0.78 25.00
N LYS A 255 -7.35 -2.09 24.79
CA LYS A 255 -6.22 -2.88 25.25
C LYS A 255 -5.15 -2.89 24.17
N VAL A 256 -3.99 -2.30 24.49
CA VAL A 256 -2.82 -2.37 23.61
C VAL A 256 -2.08 -3.68 23.86
N PHE A 257 -1.98 -4.53 22.83
CA PHE A 257 -1.25 -5.78 22.88
C PHE A 257 0.25 -5.56 22.74
N SER A 258 1.04 -6.55 23.19
CA SER A 258 2.48 -6.58 22.95
C SER A 258 2.79 -6.69 21.46
N LYS A 259 4.03 -6.34 21.09
CA LYS A 259 4.54 -6.59 19.74
C LYS A 259 4.42 -8.07 19.39
N ASP A 260 3.98 -8.35 18.19
CA ASP A 260 3.90 -9.69 17.63
C ASP A 260 5.25 -10.12 17.03
N ILE A 261 5.25 -11.24 16.31
CA ILE A 261 6.47 -11.80 15.70
C ILE A 261 7.09 -10.89 14.63
N LEU A 262 6.34 -9.96 14.01
CA LEU A 262 6.87 -9.01 13.02
C LEU A 262 7.17 -7.63 13.61
N GLY A 263 6.93 -7.44 14.91
CA GLY A 263 7.05 -6.16 15.59
C GLY A 263 5.80 -5.26 15.46
N GLU A 264 4.70 -5.77 14.90
CA GLU A 264 3.41 -5.10 14.82
C GLU A 264 2.69 -5.18 16.19
N ARG A 265 2.01 -4.10 16.60
CA ARG A 265 1.14 -4.11 17.77
C ARG A 265 -0.31 -4.09 17.31
N ALA A 266 -1.22 -4.34 18.24
CA ALA A 266 -2.64 -4.16 17.98
C ALA A 266 -3.32 -3.48 19.15
N VAL A 267 -4.34 -2.70 18.85
CA VAL A 267 -5.31 -2.22 19.83
C VAL A 267 -6.59 -3.04 19.67
N GLU A 268 -7.16 -3.47 20.78
CA GLU A 268 -8.44 -4.16 20.83
C GLU A 268 -9.47 -3.33 21.57
N PHE A 269 -10.63 -3.19 20.97
CA PHE A 269 -11.83 -2.62 21.57
C PHE A 269 -12.75 -3.77 21.95
N THR A 270 -12.90 -4.02 23.25
CA THR A 270 -13.99 -4.85 23.75
C THR A 270 -15.30 -4.10 23.56
N LEU A 271 -16.27 -4.75 22.93
CA LEU A 271 -17.56 -4.13 22.65
C LEU A 271 -18.55 -4.47 23.76
N ASN A 272 -19.31 -3.48 24.20
CA ASN A 272 -20.44 -3.72 25.08
C ASN A 272 -21.66 -4.23 24.30
N GLU A 273 -22.72 -4.56 25.05
CA GLU A 273 -24.04 -4.81 24.50
C GLU A 273 -24.55 -3.61 23.70
N GLY A 274 -24.82 -3.87 22.42
CA GLY A 274 -25.32 -2.92 21.47
C GLY A 274 -25.81 -3.65 20.24
N ARG A 275 -26.94 -3.20 19.70
CA ARG A 275 -27.51 -3.78 18.49
C ARG A 275 -27.97 -2.68 17.55
N ASP A 276 -27.34 -2.58 16.39
CA ASP A 276 -27.65 -1.56 15.40
C ASP A 276 -27.30 -2.04 13.98
N THR A 277 -27.75 -1.31 12.98
CA THR A 277 -27.43 -1.50 11.56
C THR A 277 -26.09 -0.87 11.16
N THR A 278 -25.53 0.00 12.01
CA THR A 278 -24.25 0.66 11.74
C THR A 278 -23.26 0.54 12.89
N MET A 279 -21.99 0.40 12.55
CA MET A 279 -20.87 0.44 13.49
C MET A 279 -19.79 1.35 12.94
N ARG A 280 -19.13 2.11 13.82
CA ARG A 280 -18.01 2.95 13.43
C ARG A 280 -16.96 2.95 14.52
N TRP A 281 -15.70 2.88 14.15
CA TRP A 281 -14.61 3.13 15.09
C TRP A 281 -13.45 3.82 14.41
N SER A 282 -12.61 4.48 15.20
CA SER A 282 -11.38 5.06 14.69
C SER A 282 -10.27 5.00 15.71
N ILE A 283 -9.04 4.88 15.22
CA ILE A 283 -7.82 5.06 15.99
C ILE A 283 -7.13 6.33 15.51
N MET A 284 -6.63 7.13 16.46
CA MET A 284 -5.73 8.25 16.19
C MET A 284 -4.36 7.92 16.77
N LEU A 285 -3.33 8.03 15.94
CA LEU A 285 -1.95 7.75 16.34
C LEU A 285 -1.04 8.89 15.84
N PRO A 286 -0.45 9.68 16.75
CA PRO A 286 0.61 10.62 16.40
C PRO A 286 1.87 9.85 15.96
N GLN A 287 2.46 10.28 14.85
CA GLN A 287 3.69 9.67 14.32
C GLN A 287 4.63 10.73 13.79
N ARG A 288 5.93 10.49 13.94
CA ARG A 288 6.99 11.23 13.26
C ARG A 288 7.53 10.38 12.13
N SER A 289 7.52 10.92 10.91
CA SER A 289 8.03 10.24 9.72
C SER A 289 9.28 10.93 9.17
N TYR A 290 10.15 10.17 8.53
CA TYR A 290 11.47 10.59 8.07
C TYR A 290 11.69 10.16 6.62
N GLY A 291 12.36 10.99 5.84
CA GLY A 291 13.03 10.55 4.63
C GLY A 291 14.22 9.66 4.97
N ILE A 292 14.56 8.72 4.09
CA ILE A 292 15.71 7.82 4.28
C ILE A 292 16.73 7.99 3.17
N VAL A 293 18.01 8.05 3.54
CA VAL A 293 19.16 8.11 2.62
C VAL A 293 20.26 7.17 3.12
N VAL A 294 20.56 6.14 2.32
CA VAL A 294 21.64 5.19 2.60
C VAL A 294 22.90 5.54 1.80
N ASP A 295 24.08 5.45 2.43
CA ASP A 295 25.37 5.45 1.73
C ASP A 295 25.57 4.11 0.99
N GLU A 296 25.18 4.09 -0.29
CA GLU A 296 25.27 2.90 -1.14
C GLU A 296 26.72 2.37 -1.28
N ALA A 297 27.72 3.24 -1.19
CA ALA A 297 29.11 2.84 -1.36
C ALA A 297 29.61 2.01 -0.18
N GLN A 298 29.13 2.32 1.04
CA GLN A 298 29.38 1.49 2.21
C GLN A 298 28.49 0.25 2.23
N ALA A 299 27.19 0.41 1.94
CA ALA A 299 26.24 -0.70 1.93
C ALA A 299 26.63 -1.83 0.93
N THR A 300 27.22 -1.47 -0.21
CA THR A 300 27.68 -2.44 -1.22
C THR A 300 28.85 -3.30 -0.73
N LYS A 301 29.63 -2.84 0.26
CA LYS A 301 30.78 -3.57 0.83
C LYS A 301 30.39 -4.54 1.92
N LEU A 302 29.15 -4.45 2.43
CA LEU A 302 28.70 -5.31 3.52
C LEU A 302 28.60 -6.77 3.05
N PRO A 303 29.14 -7.73 3.83
CA PRO A 303 29.04 -9.14 3.51
C PRO A 303 27.63 -9.67 3.81
N TRP A 304 27.32 -10.87 3.32
CA TRP A 304 26.13 -11.58 3.77
C TRP A 304 26.17 -11.83 5.28
N PRO A 305 25.05 -11.59 6.00
CA PRO A 305 25.01 -11.84 7.43
C PRO A 305 25.13 -13.33 7.71
N ARG A 306 25.99 -13.69 8.68
CA ARG A 306 26.15 -15.09 9.12
C ARG A 306 24.93 -15.62 9.87
N SER A 307 24.25 -14.72 10.57
CA SER A 307 23.03 -14.99 11.31
C SER A 307 22.15 -13.74 11.34
N VAL A 308 20.85 -13.95 11.50
CA VAL A 308 19.85 -12.90 11.68
C VAL A 308 19.40 -12.96 13.14
N SER A 309 19.14 -11.81 13.76
CA SER A 309 18.62 -11.75 15.13
C SER A 309 17.27 -12.44 15.24
N SER A 310 16.93 -12.94 16.43
CA SER A 310 15.63 -13.59 16.68
C SER A 310 14.45 -12.66 16.45
N GLU A 311 14.64 -11.35 16.63
CA GLU A 311 13.63 -10.32 16.37
C GLU A 311 13.28 -10.19 14.88
N VAL A 312 14.26 -10.37 13.99
CA VAL A 312 14.07 -10.18 12.53
C VAL A 312 13.86 -11.51 11.81
N ALA A 313 14.25 -12.64 12.41
CA ALA A 313 14.09 -13.97 11.83
C ALA A 313 12.65 -14.29 11.35
N PRO A 314 11.56 -13.83 12.00
CA PRO A 314 10.19 -14.01 11.50
C PRO A 314 9.95 -13.35 10.14
N ALA A 315 10.68 -12.28 9.80
CA ALA A 315 10.59 -11.62 8.50
C ALA A 315 11.27 -12.40 7.36
N LEU A 316 11.85 -13.58 7.63
CA LEU A 316 12.23 -14.57 6.62
C LEU A 316 11.12 -15.60 6.34
N LYS A 317 10.11 -15.66 7.20
CA LYS A 317 9.04 -16.67 7.14
C LYS A 317 7.81 -16.13 6.42
N PRO A 318 6.93 -17.02 5.94
CA PRO A 318 5.61 -16.64 5.47
C PRO A 318 4.84 -15.85 6.53
N SER A 319 4.11 -14.81 6.12
CA SER A 319 3.22 -14.05 7.02
C SER A 319 2.19 -13.23 6.26
N GLY A 320 0.99 -13.10 6.83
CA GLY A 320 -0.14 -12.43 6.18
C GLY A 320 -0.44 -12.95 4.77
N LEU A 321 -0.38 -12.07 3.77
CA LEU A 321 -0.57 -12.40 2.35
C LEU A 321 0.73 -12.80 1.63
N ILE A 322 1.85 -12.91 2.35
CA ILE A 322 3.17 -13.23 1.78
C ILE A 322 3.52 -14.68 2.14
N ASP A 323 3.18 -15.59 1.24
CA ASP A 323 3.49 -17.02 1.30
C ASP A 323 4.84 -17.33 0.66
N SER A 324 5.90 -16.76 1.23
CA SER A 324 7.27 -16.79 0.67
C SER A 324 7.92 -18.18 0.55
N ASP A 325 7.29 -19.21 1.10
CA ASP A 325 7.68 -20.61 0.97
C ASP A 325 7.05 -21.31 -0.25
N ASP A 326 6.11 -20.67 -0.96
CA ASP A 326 5.59 -21.20 -2.22
C ASP A 326 6.75 -21.35 -3.24
N PRO A 327 6.86 -22.50 -3.94
CA PRO A 327 7.93 -22.78 -4.89
C PRO A 327 8.10 -21.71 -5.99
N VAL A 328 7.05 -20.95 -6.33
CA VAL A 328 7.11 -19.87 -7.32
C VAL A 328 8.19 -18.83 -6.98
N PHE A 329 8.43 -18.56 -5.69
CA PHE A 329 9.43 -17.59 -5.28
C PHE A 329 10.85 -18.13 -5.37
N ALA A 330 11.07 -19.39 -4.99
CA ALA A 330 12.36 -20.05 -5.18
C ALA A 330 12.73 -20.14 -6.68
N GLU A 331 11.75 -20.43 -7.54
CA GLU A 331 11.92 -20.40 -8.99
C GLU A 331 12.24 -18.99 -9.50
N ALA A 332 11.51 -17.97 -9.03
CA ALA A 332 11.80 -16.57 -9.38
C ALA A 332 13.22 -16.15 -8.98
N VAL A 333 13.68 -16.50 -7.77
CA VAL A 333 15.05 -16.23 -7.30
C VAL A 333 16.07 -16.91 -8.21
N LYS A 334 15.86 -18.19 -8.55
CA LYS A 334 16.72 -18.93 -9.47
C LYS A 334 16.77 -18.31 -10.87
N ASN A 335 15.61 -17.89 -11.40
CA ASN A 335 15.52 -17.28 -12.73
C ASN A 335 16.19 -15.89 -12.79
N ILE A 336 16.12 -15.12 -11.70
CA ILE A 336 16.67 -13.75 -11.65
C ILE A 336 18.16 -13.76 -11.31
N ALA A 337 18.58 -14.50 -10.28
CA ALA A 337 19.93 -14.45 -9.73
C ALA A 337 20.80 -15.65 -10.13
N GLY A 338 20.19 -16.79 -10.49
CA GLY A 338 20.90 -18.06 -10.69
C GLY A 338 21.77 -18.42 -9.49
N ASP A 339 22.95 -18.96 -9.75
CA ASP A 339 23.92 -19.35 -8.72
C ASP A 339 24.72 -18.15 -8.17
N ARG A 340 24.43 -16.92 -8.60
CA ARG A 340 25.23 -15.73 -8.28
C ARG A 340 24.78 -14.99 -7.02
N LEU A 341 23.67 -15.40 -6.42
CA LEU A 341 23.05 -14.67 -5.30
C LEU A 341 24.05 -14.40 -4.17
N GLN A 342 24.80 -15.43 -3.75
CA GLN A 342 25.76 -15.35 -2.66
C GLN A 342 27.15 -14.81 -3.08
N VAL A 343 27.38 -14.61 -4.39
CA VAL A 343 28.66 -14.09 -4.92
C VAL A 343 28.70 -12.56 -4.90
N VAL A 344 27.54 -11.91 -4.93
CA VAL A 344 27.39 -10.46 -4.82
C VAL A 344 27.01 -10.06 -3.39
N SER A 345 27.20 -8.79 -3.01
CA SER A 345 26.75 -8.32 -1.69
C SER A 345 25.22 -8.34 -1.56
N PRO A 346 24.67 -8.43 -0.33
CA PRO A 346 23.23 -8.40 -0.10
C PRO A 346 22.53 -7.18 -0.72
N TRP A 347 23.20 -6.02 -0.70
CA TRP A 347 22.72 -4.80 -1.34
C TRP A 347 22.47 -4.99 -2.84
N ARG A 348 23.48 -5.52 -3.56
CA ARG A 348 23.40 -5.81 -5.00
C ARG A 348 22.40 -6.92 -5.30
N ALA A 349 22.33 -7.94 -4.45
CA ALA A 349 21.38 -9.03 -4.55
C ALA A 349 19.93 -8.50 -4.47
N ALA A 350 19.61 -7.72 -3.44
CA ALA A 350 18.29 -7.11 -3.25
C ALA A 350 17.90 -6.27 -4.48
N LYS A 351 18.77 -5.37 -4.95
CA LYS A 351 18.54 -4.58 -6.16
C LYS A 351 18.28 -5.45 -7.39
N SER A 352 19.11 -6.47 -7.61
CA SER A 352 18.95 -7.39 -8.75
C SER A 352 17.61 -8.13 -8.72
N LEU A 353 17.21 -8.62 -7.55
CA LEU A 353 15.94 -9.31 -7.32
C LEU A 353 14.74 -8.40 -7.60
N LEU A 354 14.74 -7.19 -7.04
CA LEU A 354 13.68 -6.20 -7.27
C LEU A 354 13.58 -5.81 -8.76
N ALA A 355 14.71 -5.57 -9.43
CA ALA A 355 14.70 -5.31 -10.87
C ALA A 355 14.21 -6.52 -11.69
N GLY A 356 14.50 -7.74 -11.24
CA GLY A 356 13.95 -8.96 -11.82
C GLY A 356 12.42 -9.00 -11.73
N VAL A 357 11.86 -8.75 -10.54
CA VAL A 357 10.40 -8.64 -10.32
C VAL A 357 9.78 -7.57 -11.22
N ILE A 358 10.43 -6.41 -11.35
CA ILE A 358 9.94 -5.33 -12.22
C ILE A 358 9.88 -5.76 -13.69
N ARG A 359 10.85 -6.56 -14.16
CA ARG A 359 10.89 -7.04 -15.55
C ARG A 359 9.85 -8.10 -15.84
N THR A 360 9.53 -8.96 -14.88
CA THR A 360 8.63 -10.10 -15.10
C THR A 360 7.16 -9.74 -14.90
N ILE A 361 6.85 -8.83 -13.99
CA ILE A 361 5.48 -8.52 -13.58
C ILE A 361 5.06 -7.12 -14.04
N ARG A 362 3.87 -7.01 -14.63
CA ARG A 362 3.25 -5.73 -15.00
C ARG A 362 2.31 -5.26 -13.90
N VAL A 363 2.25 -3.95 -13.67
CA VAL A 363 1.29 -3.33 -12.75
C VAL A 363 0.21 -2.64 -13.58
N GLY A 364 -1.05 -3.00 -13.34
CA GLY A 364 -2.18 -2.44 -14.11
C GLY A 364 -3.54 -2.53 -13.42
N GLU A 365 -3.64 -3.28 -12.32
CA GLU A 365 -4.90 -3.42 -11.57
C GLU A 365 -5.01 -2.37 -10.45
N PRO A 366 -6.24 -1.97 -10.05
CA PRO A 366 -6.45 -1.07 -8.93
C PRO A 366 -6.13 -1.77 -7.60
N ALA A 367 -5.39 -1.07 -6.72
CA ALA A 367 -5.08 -1.56 -5.38
C ALA A 367 -6.19 -1.29 -4.35
N THR A 368 -7.13 -0.40 -4.66
CA THR A 368 -8.19 0.01 -3.72
C THR A 368 -9.55 -0.34 -4.29
N ALA A 369 -10.39 -0.97 -3.48
CA ALA A 369 -11.80 -1.08 -3.76
C ALA A 369 -12.47 0.22 -3.32
N ARG A 370 -13.29 0.81 -4.18
CA ARG A 370 -14.06 2.02 -3.85
C ARG A 370 -15.55 1.74 -3.97
N GLY A 371 -16.31 2.33 -3.05
CA GLY A 371 -17.77 2.29 -3.04
C GLY A 371 -18.37 3.37 -3.95
N ARG A 372 -19.69 3.45 -3.99
CA ARG A 372 -20.43 4.44 -4.81
C ARG A 372 -20.12 5.87 -4.43
N SER A 373 -19.93 6.13 -3.13
CA SER A 373 -19.55 7.45 -2.60
C SER A 373 -18.09 7.81 -2.87
N THR A 374 -17.37 7.02 -3.69
CA THR A 374 -15.91 7.07 -3.88
C THR A 374 -15.10 6.77 -2.61
N ALA A 375 -15.78 6.51 -1.48
CA ALA A 375 -15.15 6.09 -0.23
C ALA A 375 -14.36 4.79 -0.47
N ILE A 376 -13.21 4.70 0.17
CA ILE A 376 -12.37 3.52 0.10
C ILE A 376 -13.11 2.42 0.85
N ARG A 377 -13.47 1.33 0.19
CA ARG A 377 -14.01 0.15 0.88
C ARG A 377 -12.92 -0.67 1.50
N GLY A 378 -11.73 -0.68 0.91
CA GLY A 378 -10.58 -1.41 1.42
C GLY A 378 -9.52 -1.60 0.33
N ILE A 379 -8.59 -2.50 0.59
CA ILE A 379 -7.43 -2.84 -0.22
C ILE A 379 -7.67 -4.19 -0.87
N VAL A 380 -7.48 -4.21 -2.19
CA VAL A 380 -7.59 -5.40 -3.01
C VAL A 380 -6.20 -6.02 -3.09
N ALA A 381 -6.05 -7.21 -2.55
CA ALA A 381 -4.81 -7.96 -2.66
C ALA A 381 -5.11 -9.46 -2.54
N ARG A 382 -4.51 -10.23 -3.44
CA ARG A 382 -4.38 -11.69 -3.37
C ARG A 382 -3.18 -12.10 -2.53
N LYS A 383 -3.02 -13.40 -2.32
CA LYS A 383 -1.74 -13.95 -1.83
C LYS A 383 -0.64 -13.64 -2.83
N ALA A 384 0.57 -13.43 -2.32
CA ALA A 384 1.72 -13.07 -3.13
C ALA A 384 2.03 -14.15 -4.18
N SER A 385 1.90 -15.45 -3.85
CA SER A 385 2.14 -16.53 -4.80
C SER A 385 1.14 -16.53 -5.97
N GLU A 386 -0.14 -16.25 -5.70
CA GLU A 386 -1.20 -16.13 -6.71
C GLU A 386 -0.93 -14.91 -7.61
N ALA A 387 -0.54 -13.79 -7.01
CA ALA A 387 -0.16 -12.59 -7.75
C ALA A 387 1.10 -12.81 -8.59
N ALA A 388 2.11 -13.55 -8.09
CA ALA A 388 3.33 -13.87 -8.84
C ALA A 388 3.08 -14.80 -10.05
N LYS A 389 2.06 -15.68 -9.95
CA LYS A 389 1.58 -16.51 -11.07
C LYS A 389 0.79 -15.69 -12.09
N SER A 390 0.28 -14.52 -11.71
CA SER A 390 -0.33 -13.55 -12.61
C SER A 390 0.74 -12.69 -13.30
N ASN A 391 0.57 -12.45 -14.60
CA ASN A 391 1.44 -11.51 -15.33
C ASN A 391 1.08 -10.03 -15.04
N VAL A 392 -0.07 -9.79 -14.42
CA VAL A 392 -0.58 -8.46 -14.09
C VAL A 392 -1.00 -8.42 -12.62
N VAL A 393 -0.52 -7.42 -11.90
CA VAL A 393 -0.82 -7.22 -10.49
C VAL A 393 -1.27 -5.79 -10.23
N ASN A 394 -1.76 -5.53 -9.02
CA ASN A 394 -1.95 -4.18 -8.51
C ASN A 394 -0.70 -3.68 -7.73
N PRO A 395 -0.58 -2.37 -7.43
CA PRO A 395 0.58 -1.82 -6.72
C PRO A 395 0.87 -2.43 -5.34
N VAL A 396 -0.14 -2.94 -4.63
CA VAL A 396 0.06 -3.58 -3.31
C VAL A 396 0.67 -4.95 -3.49
N GLU A 397 0.07 -5.75 -4.38
CA GLU A 397 0.56 -7.08 -4.75
C GLU A 397 1.98 -7.05 -5.32
N ASP A 398 2.35 -6.01 -6.08
CA ASP A 398 3.71 -5.82 -6.60
C ASP A 398 4.76 -5.79 -5.48
N VAL A 399 4.44 -5.11 -4.37
CA VAL A 399 5.30 -5.10 -3.17
C VAL A 399 5.26 -6.45 -2.46
N LEU A 400 4.09 -7.08 -2.31
CA LEU A 400 3.98 -8.39 -1.65
C LEU A 400 4.81 -9.46 -2.37
N VAL A 401 4.78 -9.47 -3.70
CA VAL A 401 5.61 -10.35 -4.54
C VAL A 401 7.10 -10.04 -4.37
N ALA A 402 7.47 -8.76 -4.40
CA ALA A 402 8.85 -8.35 -4.18
C ALA A 402 9.39 -8.82 -2.82
N VAL A 403 8.60 -8.68 -1.75
CA VAL A 403 8.95 -9.17 -0.41
C VAL A 403 9.05 -10.70 -0.40
N GLY A 404 8.12 -11.42 -1.06
CA GLY A 404 8.17 -12.88 -1.19
C GLY A 404 9.47 -13.37 -1.84
N VAL A 405 9.89 -12.72 -2.93
CA VAL A 405 11.16 -13.02 -3.62
C VAL A 405 12.38 -12.74 -2.73
N LEU A 406 12.40 -11.61 -2.01
CA LEU A 406 13.49 -11.29 -1.08
C LEU A 406 13.59 -12.32 0.05
N ARG A 407 12.46 -12.72 0.65
CA ARG A 407 12.42 -13.75 1.71
C ARG A 407 12.91 -15.10 1.21
N ALA A 408 12.47 -15.52 0.03
CA ALA A 408 12.93 -16.77 -0.60
C ALA A 408 14.44 -16.74 -0.93
N ALA A 409 15.01 -15.56 -1.16
CA ALA A 409 16.45 -15.37 -1.34
C ALA A 409 17.24 -15.33 -0.02
N GLY A 410 16.58 -15.49 1.13
CA GLY A 410 17.22 -15.41 2.45
C GLY A 410 17.48 -13.99 2.96
N LEU A 411 16.84 -12.98 2.36
CA LEU A 411 16.88 -11.59 2.82
C LEU A 411 15.62 -11.31 3.66
N PRO A 412 15.73 -11.00 4.97
CA PRO A 412 14.56 -10.68 5.76
C PRO A 412 13.89 -9.43 5.20
N ALA A 413 12.59 -9.50 4.96
CA ALA A 413 11.86 -8.43 4.33
C ALA A 413 10.41 -8.37 4.84
N ARG A 414 9.79 -7.19 4.77
CA ARG A 414 8.39 -6.99 5.15
C ARG A 414 7.72 -5.98 4.23
N ALA A 415 6.41 -6.12 4.06
CA ALA A 415 5.60 -5.05 3.49
C ALA A 415 5.26 -4.06 4.61
N VAL A 416 5.13 -2.80 4.24
CA VAL A 416 4.62 -1.74 5.11
C VAL A 416 3.46 -1.10 4.38
N HIS A 417 2.29 -1.17 5.01
CA HIS A 417 1.07 -0.57 4.53
C HIS A 417 0.79 0.68 5.34
N GLY A 418 0.48 1.78 4.65
CA GLY A 418 0.26 3.04 5.31
C GLY A 418 -0.55 4.01 4.47
N VAL A 419 -0.47 5.27 4.86
CA VAL A 419 -1.17 6.37 4.21
C VAL A 419 -0.15 7.39 3.73
N ARG A 420 -0.31 7.86 2.49
CA ARG A 420 0.51 8.92 1.92
C ARG A 420 -0.28 10.23 1.89
N PHE A 421 0.34 11.28 2.42
CA PHE A 421 -0.09 12.65 2.20
C PHE A 421 0.60 13.21 0.94
N ARG A 422 -0.19 13.68 -0.03
CA ARG A 422 0.37 14.36 -1.21
C ARG A 422 0.43 15.87 -0.99
N ASN A 423 -0.74 16.45 -0.72
CA ASN A 423 -0.96 17.85 -0.41
C ASN A 423 -2.41 18.03 0.08
N LEU A 424 -2.75 19.23 0.53
CA LEU A 424 -4.08 19.57 1.05
C LEU A 424 -5.23 19.44 0.02
N ARG A 425 -4.94 19.38 -1.28
CA ARG A 425 -5.97 19.27 -2.34
C ARG A 425 -6.38 17.83 -2.62
N PHE A 426 -5.55 16.86 -2.28
CA PHE A 426 -5.84 15.45 -2.52
C PHE A 426 -6.08 14.74 -1.19
N PRO A 427 -7.13 13.91 -1.09
CA PRO A 427 -7.35 13.14 0.12
C PRO A 427 -6.16 12.20 0.37
N PRO A 428 -5.87 11.86 1.64
CA PRO A 428 -4.88 10.84 1.97
C PRO A 428 -5.17 9.53 1.23
N GLU A 429 -4.12 8.90 0.68
CA GLU A 429 -4.24 7.69 -0.13
C GLU A 429 -3.55 6.51 0.56
N PRO A 430 -4.16 5.30 0.57
CA PRO A 430 -3.47 4.09 0.93
C PRO A 430 -2.26 3.86 0.02
N VAL A 431 -1.14 3.48 0.62
CA VAL A 431 0.09 3.13 -0.10
C VAL A 431 0.75 1.92 0.57
N THR A 432 1.47 1.13 -0.22
CA THR A 432 2.30 0.04 0.28
C THR A 432 3.72 0.23 -0.25
N TRP A 433 4.71 0.03 0.61
CA TRP A 433 6.12 -0.05 0.24
C TRP A 433 6.76 -1.24 0.95
N GLY A 434 7.99 -1.60 0.59
CA GLY A 434 8.70 -2.70 1.22
C GLY A 434 9.87 -2.22 2.04
N GLU A 435 10.29 -3.03 3.01
CA GLU A 435 11.53 -2.87 3.74
C GLU A 435 12.28 -4.21 3.74
N TRP A 436 13.61 -4.17 3.61
CA TRP A 436 14.46 -5.35 3.80
C TRP A 436 15.51 -5.05 4.86
N PHE A 437 16.00 -6.07 5.56
CA PHE A 437 16.87 -5.89 6.71
C PHE A 437 18.30 -6.37 6.43
N HIS A 438 19.26 -5.58 6.90
CA HIS A 438 20.65 -6.00 7.07
C HIS A 438 21.09 -5.66 8.50
N PRO A 439 21.81 -6.54 9.23
CA PRO A 439 22.21 -6.26 10.62
C PRO A 439 22.97 -4.93 10.79
N ASP A 440 23.86 -4.62 9.86
CA ASP A 440 24.65 -3.37 9.89
C ASP A 440 23.96 -2.16 9.23
N LEU A 441 22.75 -2.30 8.65
CA LEU A 441 21.99 -1.18 8.06
C LEU A 441 20.66 -0.91 8.78
N GLY A 442 20.12 -1.90 9.50
CA GLY A 442 18.73 -1.90 9.91
C GLY A 442 17.79 -2.20 8.74
N TRP A 443 16.56 -1.68 8.85
CA TRP A 443 15.54 -1.77 7.80
C TRP A 443 15.78 -0.73 6.72
N VAL A 444 15.93 -1.18 5.48
CA VAL A 444 16.15 -0.35 4.29
C VAL A 444 14.87 -0.35 3.44
N PRO A 445 14.26 0.82 3.20
CA PRO A 445 13.01 0.90 2.46
C PRO A 445 13.23 0.80 0.95
N PHE A 446 12.24 0.27 0.25
CA PHE A 446 12.13 0.29 -1.20
C PHE A 446 10.68 0.55 -1.65
N ASP A 447 10.52 1.25 -2.77
CA ASP A 447 9.21 1.57 -3.35
C ASP A 447 9.16 1.09 -4.80
N MET A 448 8.41 0.01 -5.05
CA MET A 448 8.27 -0.58 -6.37
C MET A 448 7.66 0.37 -7.40
N GLY A 449 6.71 1.21 -6.99
CA GLY A 449 6.10 2.22 -7.85
C GLY A 449 7.12 3.28 -8.29
N PHE A 450 7.95 3.73 -7.34
CA PHE A 450 9.03 4.67 -7.64
C PHE A 450 10.08 4.04 -8.55
N LEU A 451 10.56 2.84 -8.21
CA LEU A 451 11.58 2.12 -8.98
C LEU A 451 11.14 1.89 -10.43
N ARG A 452 9.87 1.53 -10.66
CA ARG A 452 9.29 1.41 -12.00
C ARG A 452 9.30 2.75 -12.75
N GLY A 453 8.82 3.81 -12.11
CA GLY A 453 8.78 5.16 -12.69
C GLY A 453 10.16 5.73 -13.03
N ASP A 454 11.19 5.38 -12.25
CA ASP A 454 12.58 5.82 -12.44
C ASP A 454 13.33 5.01 -13.52
N GLY A 455 12.69 3.97 -14.09
CA GLY A 455 13.23 3.17 -15.18
C GLY A 455 14.43 2.31 -14.77
N VAL A 456 14.45 1.78 -13.53
CA VAL A 456 15.60 1.04 -12.99
C VAL A 456 15.98 -0.20 -13.80
N ILE A 457 15.07 -0.75 -14.61
CA ILE A 457 15.37 -1.88 -15.51
C ILE A 457 16.49 -1.58 -16.50
N ASN A 458 16.67 -0.30 -16.86
CA ASN A 458 17.69 0.18 -17.80
C ASN A 458 18.97 0.67 -17.07
N ARG A 459 19.00 0.60 -15.74
CA ARG A 459 20.14 1.04 -14.93
C ARG A 459 20.92 -0.17 -14.42
N GLY A 460 22.23 0.02 -14.28
CA GLY A 460 23.08 -0.97 -13.60
C GLY A 460 22.73 -1.06 -12.11
N VAL A 461 22.94 -2.23 -11.50
CA VAL A 461 22.71 -2.47 -10.07
C VAL A 461 23.66 -1.65 -9.17
N ASP A 462 24.81 -1.25 -9.72
CA ASP A 462 25.80 -0.37 -9.07
C ASP A 462 25.43 1.11 -9.11
N GLN A 463 24.47 1.50 -9.96
CA GLN A 463 24.01 2.87 -10.03
C GLN A 463 23.02 3.15 -8.91
N LYS A 464 23.03 4.38 -8.40
CA LYS A 464 22.08 4.83 -7.40
C LYS A 464 20.63 4.73 -7.92
N TRP A 465 19.74 4.14 -7.12
CA TRP A 465 18.32 4.01 -7.47
C TRP A 465 17.48 4.84 -6.52
N ARG A 466 16.81 5.87 -7.05
CA ARG A 466 15.78 6.57 -6.27
C ARG A 466 14.63 5.59 -6.05
N GLY A 467 14.18 5.43 -4.81
CA GLY A 467 13.22 4.37 -4.47
C GLY A 467 13.84 3.10 -3.87
N PHE A 468 15.16 3.01 -3.66
CA PHE A 468 15.82 1.92 -2.92
C PHE A 468 16.87 2.48 -1.98
N GLY A 469 16.59 2.52 -0.68
CA GLY A 469 17.47 3.13 0.34
C GLY A 469 17.61 4.66 0.26
N GLU A 470 17.22 5.29 -0.85
CA GLU A 470 17.01 6.73 -0.96
C GLU A 470 15.55 7.02 -1.31
N ILE A 471 14.76 7.38 -0.30
CA ILE A 471 13.36 7.76 -0.44
C ILE A 471 13.07 8.91 0.53
N ARG A 472 13.29 10.14 0.06
CA ARG A 472 13.03 11.33 0.86
C ARG A 472 11.54 11.52 1.14
N ASP A 473 10.71 11.17 0.15
CA ASP A 473 9.23 11.24 0.18
C ASP A 473 8.57 10.23 1.16
N LEU A 474 9.34 9.54 2.02
CA LEU A 474 8.81 8.73 3.12
C LEU A 474 8.38 9.57 4.32
N GLU A 475 8.93 10.77 4.47
CA GLU A 475 8.48 11.75 5.46
C GLU A 475 6.99 12.13 5.32
N ARG A 476 6.40 11.90 4.14
CA ARG A 476 4.97 12.10 3.85
C ARG A 476 4.13 10.83 3.96
N ARG A 477 4.70 9.74 4.48
CA ARG A 477 4.03 8.44 4.59
C ARG A 477 3.99 8.01 6.04
N VAL A 478 2.79 7.72 6.52
CA VAL A 478 2.57 7.27 7.88
C VAL A 478 2.23 5.77 7.83
N PRO A 479 3.09 4.87 8.35
CA PRO A 479 2.79 3.45 8.40
C PRO A 479 1.61 3.16 9.32
N VAL A 480 0.78 2.24 8.88
CA VAL A 480 -0.35 1.70 9.66
C VAL A 480 0.01 0.29 10.11
N ALA A 481 0.31 -0.62 9.20
CA ALA A 481 0.43 -2.05 9.51
C ALA A 481 1.49 -2.73 8.64
N PHE A 482 2.08 -3.83 9.13
CA PHE A 482 2.87 -4.76 8.33
C PHE A 482 2.00 -5.80 7.60
N ARG A 483 0.76 -5.99 8.06
CA ARG A 483 -0.22 -6.86 7.40
C ARG A 483 -1.52 -6.11 7.15
N LEU A 484 -2.22 -6.49 6.07
CA LEU A 484 -3.56 -5.94 5.77
C LEU A 484 -4.66 -6.44 6.73
N HIS A 485 -4.36 -7.48 7.51
CA HIS A 485 -5.25 -8.12 8.46
C HIS A 485 -4.44 -8.66 9.66
N PRO A 486 -4.91 -8.53 10.91
CA PRO A 486 -4.26 -9.13 12.09
C PRO A 486 -4.12 -10.65 11.99
N GLU A 487 -3.00 -11.24 12.42
CA GLU A 487 -2.85 -12.70 12.56
C GLU A 487 -3.62 -13.20 13.79
N THR A 488 -4.91 -13.45 13.60
CA THR A 488 -5.84 -13.90 14.64
C THR A 488 -6.90 -14.80 14.02
N ASP A 489 -7.62 -15.53 14.87
CA ASP A 489 -8.88 -16.21 14.57
C ASP A 489 -10.04 -15.26 14.22
N ALA A 490 -9.83 -13.96 14.40
CA ALA A 490 -10.74 -12.91 14.00
C ALA A 490 -11.04 -12.96 12.49
N ARG A 491 -12.31 -12.73 12.15
CA ARG A 491 -12.76 -12.72 10.75
C ARG A 491 -12.32 -11.43 10.08
N GLY A 492 -11.66 -11.57 8.95
CA GLY A 492 -11.38 -10.47 8.03
C GLY A 492 -12.48 -10.33 7.00
N TRP A 493 -12.91 -9.10 6.75
CA TRP A 493 -13.79 -8.81 5.62
C TRP A 493 -12.97 -8.41 4.41
N TYR A 494 -13.31 -8.96 3.24
CA TYR A 494 -12.73 -8.52 1.98
C TYR A 494 -13.62 -7.43 1.36
N PRO A 495 -13.07 -6.31 0.89
CA PRO A 495 -11.65 -5.96 0.77
C PRO A 495 -10.98 -5.63 2.12
N TRP A 496 -9.67 -5.88 2.22
CA TRP A 496 -8.91 -5.74 3.46
C TRP A 496 -8.85 -4.29 3.96
N ALA A 497 -8.81 -4.03 5.28
CA ALA A 497 -8.83 -2.66 5.78
C ALA A 497 -8.12 -2.41 7.11
N TYR A 498 -7.07 -3.17 7.44
CA TYR A 498 -6.30 -2.96 8.67
C TYR A 498 -7.14 -3.15 9.95
N TRP A 499 -8.04 -4.13 9.94
CA TRP A 499 -8.84 -4.45 11.12
C TRP A 499 -9.43 -5.86 11.02
N SER A 500 -9.91 -6.37 12.15
CA SER A 500 -10.68 -7.61 12.26
C SER A 500 -11.68 -7.54 13.42
N TRP A 501 -12.67 -8.44 13.44
CA TRP A 501 -13.52 -8.65 14.62
C TRP A 501 -13.54 -10.10 15.07
N GLU A 502 -13.92 -10.33 16.33
CA GLU A 502 -14.14 -11.64 16.91
C GLU A 502 -15.39 -11.62 17.81
N GLY A 503 -16.12 -12.74 17.90
CA GLY A 503 -17.12 -12.94 18.96
C GLY A 503 -18.43 -12.13 18.86
N LEU A 504 -18.78 -11.57 17.69
CA LEU A 504 -20.09 -10.92 17.51
C LEU A 504 -21.23 -11.94 17.68
N ALA A 505 -22.23 -11.61 18.50
CA ALA A 505 -23.39 -12.48 18.76
C ALA A 505 -24.27 -12.64 17.52
N GLU A 506 -24.44 -11.55 16.76
CA GLU A 506 -25.13 -11.51 15.46
C GLU A 506 -24.31 -10.63 14.51
N GLN A 507 -24.19 -11.06 13.26
CA GLN A 507 -23.61 -10.24 12.20
C GLN A 507 -24.53 -10.26 10.98
N PRO A 508 -24.68 -9.13 10.26
CA PRO A 508 -25.50 -9.10 9.06
C PRO A 508 -24.89 -10.00 7.99
N GLY A 509 -25.75 -10.66 7.20
CA GLY A 509 -25.30 -11.46 6.06
C GLY A 509 -24.61 -10.64 4.97
N PHE A 510 -24.84 -9.32 4.98
CA PHE A 510 -24.19 -8.35 4.10
C PHE A 510 -24.03 -7.00 4.80
N PHE A 511 -22.91 -6.33 4.57
CA PHE A 511 -22.68 -4.95 4.97
C PHE A 511 -21.66 -4.28 4.04
N GLU A 512 -21.77 -2.97 3.93
CA GLU A 512 -20.80 -2.09 3.30
C GLU A 512 -19.75 -1.63 4.33
N GLN A 513 -18.48 -1.72 3.95
CA GLN A 513 -17.35 -1.18 4.68
C GLN A 513 -16.89 0.12 4.02
N ALA A 514 -16.60 1.14 4.80
CA ALA A 514 -15.93 2.36 4.36
C ALA A 514 -14.74 2.66 5.29
N VAL A 515 -13.61 3.00 4.68
CA VAL A 515 -12.35 3.38 5.31
C VAL A 515 -12.15 4.86 5.05
N GLU A 516 -12.20 5.66 6.10
CA GLU A 516 -11.90 7.08 6.07
C GLU A 516 -10.51 7.32 6.67
N LEU A 517 -9.68 8.05 5.94
CA LEU A 517 -8.32 8.37 6.32
C LEU A 517 -8.21 9.88 6.51
N LYS A 518 -7.80 10.31 7.69
CA LYS A 518 -7.57 11.72 8.00
C LYS A 518 -6.13 11.87 8.45
N MET A 519 -5.37 12.75 7.80
CA MET A 519 -4.00 13.08 8.18
C MET A 519 -3.95 14.57 8.53
N ILE A 520 -3.50 14.88 9.73
CA ILE A 520 -3.28 16.24 10.20
C ILE A 520 -1.78 16.50 10.15
N ASP A 521 -1.39 17.50 9.37
CA ASP A 521 -0.02 18.00 9.29
C ASP A 521 0.31 18.83 10.54
N ARG A 522 1.27 18.38 11.36
CA ARG A 522 1.76 19.11 12.54
C ARG A 522 3.03 19.92 12.26
N GLY A 523 3.48 19.91 11.01
CA GLY A 523 4.62 20.67 10.52
C GLY A 523 5.90 19.85 10.40
N ARG A 524 6.83 20.40 9.63
CA ARG A 524 8.20 19.90 9.56
C ARG A 524 8.92 20.17 10.86
N VAL A 525 9.58 19.14 11.38
CA VAL A 525 10.48 19.31 12.51
C VAL A 525 11.80 19.80 11.95
N PRO A 526 12.33 20.95 12.40
CA PRO A 526 13.69 21.33 12.03
C PRO A 526 14.58 20.15 12.39
N ASN A 527 15.38 19.66 11.44
CA ASN A 527 16.51 18.79 11.73
C ASN A 527 17.45 19.60 12.64
N ARG A 528 17.15 19.65 13.94
CA ARG A 528 18.11 20.03 14.97
C ARG A 528 19.11 18.90 14.89
N GLY A 529 20.17 19.13 14.11
CA GLY A 529 21.14 18.13 13.75
C GLY A 529 21.42 17.26 14.97
N VAL A 530 21.24 15.96 14.80
CA VAL A 530 22.19 15.05 15.42
C VAL A 530 23.52 15.56 14.89
N ALA A 531 24.21 16.36 15.71
CA ALA A 531 25.52 16.86 15.36
C ALA A 531 26.37 15.63 15.01
N PRO A 532 27.18 15.70 13.94
CA PRO A 532 28.02 14.58 13.54
C PRO A 532 28.94 14.11 14.67
#